data_AF-F4CNC7-F1
#
_entry.id   AF-F4CNC7-F1
#
_cell.length_a   1.000
_cell.length_b   1.000
_cell.length_c   1.000
_cell.angle_alpha   90.00
_cell.angle_beta   90.00
_cell.angle_gamma   90.00
#
_symmetry.space_group_name_H-M   'P 1'
#
loop_
_entity.id
_entity.type
_entity.pdbx_description
1 polymer ?
#
loop_
_entity_poly.entity_id
_entity_poly.type
_entity_poly.pdbx_seq_one_letter_code
_entity_poly.pdbx_strand_id
1 'polypeptide(L)'
;MERPGAPARTHDDAPTTPNAALPTLVRTRRGFVVFDPRIVEGTRWSIDDHGTLVDDRVPAGGTLALMGAAGLVAAVAVGDGWWRLASFVGGVLAGAVLAALLLWLLHVVAGPERRYRALTGSRVYSRTVTDTTDPDTWRLCVLAASVAESRAFRSGLVDPERCLGALLWAAVGPEPRIDPRAARDLLSELAEIAGELDLVGVPAAPAGDVTWAVETAVTDADRAVALRSRADLLTARLRCA
;
A
#
# COMPACT_ATOMS: atom_id res chain seq x y z
N MET A 1 24.71 13.90 -42.35
CA MET A 1 25.26 13.54 -41.03
C MET A 1 24.19 13.93 -40.00
N GLU A 2 23.11 13.14 -39.95
CA GLU A 2 21.93 13.43 -39.13
C GLU A 2 21.97 12.55 -37.87
N ARG A 3 21.76 13.18 -36.71
CA ARG A 3 21.60 12.48 -35.44
C ARG A 3 20.21 11.83 -35.39
N PRO A 4 20.08 10.52 -35.14
CA PRO A 4 18.78 9.91 -34.89
C PRO A 4 18.23 10.40 -33.54
N GLY A 5 16.99 10.90 -33.59
CA GLY A 5 16.24 11.40 -32.45
C GLY A 5 15.98 10.33 -31.40
N ALA A 6 16.08 10.74 -30.13
CA ALA A 6 15.73 9.93 -28.98
C ALA A 6 14.25 9.53 -29.03
N PRO A 7 13.88 8.27 -28.72
CA PRO A 7 12.48 7.89 -28.64
C PRO A 7 11.81 8.61 -27.47
N ALA A 8 10.63 9.17 -27.76
CA ALA A 8 9.71 9.74 -26.79
C ALA A 8 9.42 8.69 -25.71
N ARG A 9 9.64 9.05 -24.44
CA ARG A 9 9.14 8.30 -23.30
C ARG A 9 7.62 8.33 -23.38
N THR A 10 7.02 7.24 -23.86
CA THR A 10 5.62 6.96 -23.63
C THR A 10 5.43 6.87 -22.13
N HIS A 11 4.58 7.75 -21.60
CA HIS A 11 4.00 7.60 -20.28
C HIS A 11 3.09 6.37 -20.40
N ASP A 12 3.65 5.19 -20.14
CA ASP A 12 2.85 4.00 -19.88
C ASP A 12 2.17 4.25 -18.53
N ASP A 13 1.03 4.96 -18.58
CA ASP A 13 0.00 4.90 -17.57
C ASP A 13 -0.63 3.51 -17.65
N ALA A 14 0.13 2.49 -17.23
CA ALA A 14 -0.44 1.24 -16.81
C ALA A 14 -1.30 1.54 -15.56
N PRO A 15 -2.53 1.03 -15.46
CA PRO A 15 -3.27 1.10 -14.21
C PRO A 15 -2.43 0.42 -13.13
N THR A 16 -1.88 1.21 -12.20
CA THR A 16 -1.13 0.70 -11.06
C THR A 16 -2.05 -0.26 -10.32
N THR A 17 -1.73 -1.55 -10.40
CA THR A 17 -2.57 -2.62 -9.88
C THR A 17 -2.92 -2.37 -8.41
N PRO A 18 -4.20 -2.56 -8.02
CA PRO A 18 -4.62 -2.46 -6.63
C PRO A 18 -4.04 -3.65 -5.84
N ASN A 19 -3.00 -3.42 -5.06
CA ASN A 19 -2.55 -4.19 -3.88
C ASN A 19 -1.11 -3.79 -3.55
N ALA A 20 -0.91 -2.66 -2.86
CA ALA A 20 0.32 -2.44 -2.11
C ALA A 20 0.40 -3.56 -1.08
N ALA A 21 1.32 -4.50 -1.29
CA ALA A 21 1.37 -5.73 -0.51
C ALA A 21 1.62 -5.46 0.99
N LEU A 22 2.04 -4.25 1.37
CA LEU A 22 1.98 -3.78 2.74
C LEU A 22 1.58 -2.29 2.74
N PRO A 23 0.28 -1.95 2.93
CA PRO A 23 -0.20 -0.57 2.79
C PRO A 23 0.47 0.43 3.74
N THR A 24 0.98 -0.04 4.87
CA THR A 24 1.63 0.77 5.90
C THR A 24 3.13 0.95 5.68
N LEU A 25 3.68 0.44 4.57
CA LEU A 25 5.09 0.58 4.20
C LEU A 25 5.21 1.13 2.79
N VAL A 26 5.61 2.40 2.69
CA VAL A 26 5.76 3.08 1.40
C VAL A 26 7.23 3.23 1.06
N ARG A 27 7.62 2.73 -0.12
CA ARG A 27 8.97 2.91 -0.66
C ARG A 27 9.08 4.27 -1.34
N THR A 28 10.02 5.10 -0.91
CA THR A 28 10.31 6.41 -1.49
C THR A 28 11.65 6.40 -2.21
N ARG A 29 11.95 7.45 -2.98
CA ARG A 29 13.26 7.59 -3.66
C ARG A 29 14.46 7.61 -2.71
N ARG A 30 14.25 7.95 -1.43
CA ARG A 30 15.30 8.16 -0.43
C ARG A 30 15.32 7.09 0.67
N GLY A 31 14.39 6.14 0.66
CA GLY A 31 14.24 5.16 1.73
C GLY A 31 12.80 4.69 1.86
N PHE A 32 12.31 4.52 3.08
CA PHE A 32 10.96 4.04 3.38
C PHE A 32 10.22 5.02 4.30
N VAL A 33 8.91 5.05 4.18
CA VAL A 33 8.02 5.65 5.18
C VAL A 33 7.15 4.54 5.74
N VAL A 34 7.25 4.33 7.05
CA VAL A 34 6.46 3.35 7.78
C VAL A 34 5.35 4.09 8.51
N PHE A 35 4.14 3.55 8.46
CA PHE A 35 2.96 4.09 9.13
C PHE A 35 2.47 3.16 10.24
N ASP A 36 1.91 3.72 11.30
CA ASP A 36 1.14 2.95 12.29
C ASP A 36 -0.14 2.43 11.64
N PRO A 37 -0.41 1.11 11.58
CA PRO A 37 -1.65 0.59 11.02
C PRO A 37 -2.92 1.20 11.64
N ARG A 38 -2.86 1.64 12.90
CA ARG A 38 -3.99 2.26 13.62
C ARG A 38 -4.44 3.58 13.00
N ILE A 39 -3.66 4.20 12.11
CA ILE A 39 -4.05 5.45 11.41
C ILE A 39 -5.19 5.19 10.41
N VAL A 40 -5.22 4.01 9.79
CA VAL A 40 -6.23 3.60 8.80
C VAL A 40 -7.23 2.58 9.33
N GLU A 41 -6.89 1.86 10.40
CA GLU A 41 -7.70 0.77 10.95
C GLU A 41 -9.14 1.21 11.32
N GLY A 42 -10.11 0.49 10.77
CA GLY A 42 -11.54 0.76 10.97
C GLY A 42 -11.98 2.13 10.46
N THR A 43 -11.22 2.74 9.55
CA THR A 43 -11.57 3.97 8.84
C THR A 43 -11.81 3.69 7.36
N ARG A 44 -12.16 4.74 6.60
CA ARG A 44 -12.32 4.67 5.13
C ARG A 44 -11.11 5.26 4.40
N TRP A 45 -9.98 5.38 5.11
CA TRP A 45 -8.77 5.97 4.60
C TRP A 45 -7.78 4.87 4.25
N SER A 46 -7.10 5.03 3.13
CA SER A 46 -5.96 4.22 2.70
C SER A 46 -4.73 5.08 2.52
N ILE A 47 -3.55 4.45 2.47
CA ILE A 47 -2.28 5.11 2.16
C ILE A 47 -1.96 4.79 0.70
N ASP A 48 -1.74 5.82 -0.12
CA ASP A 48 -1.34 5.65 -1.51
C ASP A 48 0.15 5.33 -1.68
N ASP A 49 0.56 5.05 -2.92
CA ASP A 49 1.97 4.75 -3.27
C ASP A 49 2.93 5.93 -3.02
N HIS A 50 2.41 7.12 -2.70
CA HIS A 50 3.17 8.31 -2.38
C HIS A 50 3.25 8.59 -0.87
N GLY A 51 2.58 7.78 -0.04
CA GLY A 51 2.53 7.97 1.41
C GLY A 51 1.55 9.05 1.84
N THR A 52 0.53 9.32 1.03
CA THR A 52 -0.56 10.23 1.36
C THR A 52 -1.81 9.46 1.78
N LEU A 53 -2.56 10.02 2.75
CA LEU A 53 -3.82 9.44 3.20
C LEU A 53 -4.93 9.86 2.24
N VAL A 54 -5.62 8.89 1.65
CA VAL A 54 -6.69 9.11 0.66
C VAL A 54 -7.99 8.49 1.18
N ASP A 55 -9.11 9.19 1.00
CA ASP A 55 -10.45 8.67 1.32
C ASP A 55 -10.95 7.78 0.17
N ASP A 56 -11.20 6.50 0.46
CA ASP A 56 -11.57 5.47 -0.51
C ASP A 56 -12.88 5.77 -1.26
N ARG A 57 -13.73 6.67 -0.73
CA ARG A 57 -15.03 7.03 -1.31
C ARG A 57 -15.03 8.29 -2.15
N VAL A 58 -13.90 8.97 -2.28
CA VAL A 58 -13.78 10.09 -3.24
C VAL A 58 -13.08 9.55 -4.48
N PRO A 59 -13.79 8.84 -5.39
CA PRO A 59 -13.19 8.49 -6.66
C PRO A 59 -12.77 9.80 -7.31
N ALA A 60 -11.54 9.89 -7.80
CA ALA A 60 -11.05 11.08 -8.49
C ALA A 60 -12.00 11.54 -9.64
N GLY A 61 -12.83 10.63 -10.16
CA GLY A 61 -13.90 10.94 -11.12
C GLY A 61 -15.08 11.76 -10.55
N GLY A 62 -15.38 11.65 -9.25
CA GLY A 62 -16.50 12.38 -8.62
C GLY A 62 -16.26 13.88 -8.51
N THR A 63 -15.03 14.30 -8.21
CA THR A 63 -14.63 15.71 -8.19
C THR A 63 -14.58 16.31 -9.60
N LEU A 64 -14.09 15.55 -10.58
CA LEU A 64 -14.11 15.95 -12.00
C LEU A 64 -15.54 16.08 -12.55
N ALA A 65 -16.45 15.17 -12.19
CA ALA A 65 -17.85 15.25 -12.58
C ALA A 65 -18.55 16.49 -11.99
N LEU A 66 -18.21 16.86 -10.75
CA LEU A 66 -18.78 18.04 -10.09
C LEU A 66 -18.26 19.35 -10.72
N MET A 67 -16.97 19.42 -11.05
CA MET A 67 -16.38 20.55 -11.80
C MET A 67 -16.99 20.66 -13.20
N GLY A 68 -17.15 19.54 -13.90
CA GLY A 68 -17.77 19.48 -15.22
C GLY A 68 -19.23 19.91 -15.20
N ALA A 69 -20.01 19.43 -14.24
CA ALA A 69 -21.41 19.81 -14.06
C ALA A 69 -21.56 21.30 -13.72
N ALA A 70 -20.73 21.85 -12.84
CA ALA A 70 -20.73 23.28 -12.51
C ALA A 70 -20.37 24.16 -13.72
N GLY A 71 -19.35 23.77 -14.49
CA GLY A 71 -18.99 24.43 -15.74
C GLY A 71 -20.11 24.38 -16.78
N LEU A 72 -20.76 23.23 -16.93
CA LEU A 72 -21.84 23.02 -17.90
C LEU A 72 -23.10 23.81 -17.52
N VAL A 73 -23.48 23.86 -16.24
CA VAL A 73 -24.58 24.69 -15.74
C VAL A 73 -24.29 26.18 -15.98
N ALA A 74 -23.06 26.64 -15.72
CA ALA A 74 -22.68 28.03 -15.95
C ALA A 74 -22.70 28.40 -17.44
N ALA A 75 -22.28 27.49 -18.32
CA ALA A 75 -22.29 27.69 -19.76
C ALA A 75 -23.69 27.66 -20.38
N VAL A 76 -24.63 26.91 -19.81
CA VAL A 76 -26.03 26.86 -20.27
C VAL A 76 -26.81 28.11 -19.82
N ALA A 77 -26.41 28.73 -18.72
CA ALA A 77 -27.07 29.92 -18.18
C ALA A 77 -26.72 31.24 -18.92
N VAL A 78 -25.68 31.26 -19.75
CA VAL A 78 -25.18 32.45 -20.45
C VAL A 78 -25.24 32.24 -21.96
N GLY A 79 -25.77 33.23 -22.69
CA GLY A 79 -26.01 33.17 -24.15
C GLY A 79 -24.75 33.00 -25.03
N ASP A 80 -24.94 33.06 -26.35
CA ASP A 80 -23.95 32.62 -27.34
C ASP A 80 -22.66 33.47 -27.45
N GLY A 81 -21.62 32.84 -28.00
CA GLY A 81 -20.34 33.47 -28.31
C GLY A 81 -19.28 33.32 -27.21
N TRP A 82 -18.31 34.23 -27.19
CA TRP A 82 -17.15 34.16 -26.28
C TRP A 82 -17.53 34.25 -24.79
N TRP A 83 -18.69 34.82 -24.47
CA TRP A 83 -19.25 34.85 -23.11
C TRP A 83 -19.64 33.47 -22.58
N ARG A 84 -20.05 32.53 -23.45
CA ARG A 84 -20.33 31.13 -23.09
C ARG A 84 -19.06 30.38 -22.69
N LEU A 85 -17.95 30.68 -23.36
CA LEU A 85 -16.64 30.11 -23.03
C LEU A 85 -16.10 30.69 -21.72
N ALA A 86 -16.21 32.01 -21.54
CA ALA A 86 -15.77 32.68 -20.31
C ALA A 86 -16.58 32.21 -19.08
N SER A 87 -17.89 32.04 -19.22
CA SER A 87 -18.77 31.52 -18.16
C SER A 87 -18.52 30.04 -17.86
N PHE A 88 -18.23 29.22 -18.88
CA PHE A 88 -17.78 27.84 -18.67
C PHE A 88 -16.50 27.78 -17.83
N VAL A 89 -15.46 28.54 -18.21
CA VAL A 89 -14.18 28.57 -17.49
C VAL A 89 -14.38 29.10 -16.06
N GLY A 90 -15.16 30.17 -15.89
CA GLY A 90 -15.51 30.70 -14.57
C GLY A 90 -16.26 29.69 -13.69
N GLY A 91 -17.22 28.95 -14.27
CA GLY A 91 -17.95 27.89 -13.58
C GLY A 91 -17.09 26.70 -13.19
N VAL A 92 -16.14 26.30 -14.05
CA VAL A 92 -15.15 25.26 -13.73
C VAL A 92 -14.25 25.71 -12.57
N LEU A 93 -13.77 26.96 -12.60
CA LEU A 93 -12.93 27.51 -11.52
C LEU A 93 -13.72 27.59 -10.19
N ALA A 94 -14.95 28.08 -10.21
CA ALA A 94 -15.80 28.13 -9.03
C ALA A 94 -16.12 26.72 -8.48
N GLY A 95 -16.41 25.77 -9.37
CA GLY A 95 -16.60 24.36 -9.03
C GLY A 95 -15.35 23.72 -8.43
N ALA A 96 -14.17 24.08 -8.93
CA ALA A 96 -12.89 23.61 -8.37
C ALA A 96 -12.65 24.14 -6.96
N VAL A 97 -12.92 25.42 -6.71
CA VAL A 97 -12.84 26.01 -5.36
C VAL A 97 -13.84 25.35 -4.41
N LEU A 98 -15.08 25.12 -4.86
CA LEU A 98 -16.09 24.45 -4.04
C LEU A 98 -15.70 23.00 -3.72
N ALA A 99 -15.18 22.25 -4.70
CA ALA A 99 -14.68 20.90 -4.50
C ALA A 99 -13.50 20.87 -3.52
N ALA A 100 -12.56 21.82 -3.63
CA ALA A 100 -11.45 21.96 -2.70
C ALA A 100 -11.94 22.26 -1.27
N LEU A 101 -12.94 23.13 -1.10
CA LEU A 101 -13.56 23.41 0.19
C LEU A 101 -14.27 22.19 0.78
N LEU A 102 -14.95 21.39 -0.05
CA LEU A 102 -15.63 20.17 0.38
C LEU A 102 -14.62 19.10 0.83
N LEU A 103 -13.55 18.90 0.06
CA LEU A 103 -12.42 18.03 0.39
C LEU A 103 -11.74 18.46 1.69
N TRP A 104 -11.53 19.77 1.87
CA TRP A 104 -10.96 20.33 3.09
C TRP A 104 -11.87 20.08 4.29
N LEU A 105 -13.18 20.29 4.16
CA LEU A 105 -14.14 20.04 5.24
C LEU A 105 -14.18 18.56 5.65
N LEU A 106 -14.15 17.64 4.69
CA LEU A 106 -14.08 16.20 4.95
C LEU A 106 -12.80 15.82 5.72
N HIS A 107 -11.64 16.37 5.32
CA HIS A 107 -10.39 16.16 6.05
C HIS A 107 -10.41 16.72 7.47
N VAL A 108 -11.03 17.89 7.67
CA VAL A 108 -11.06 18.55 8.99
C VAL A 108 -12.00 17.85 9.97
N VAL A 109 -13.16 17.37 9.49
CA VAL A 109 -14.23 16.78 10.33
C VAL A 109 -14.02 15.28 10.53
N ALA A 110 -13.60 14.55 9.49
CA ALA A 110 -13.43 13.09 9.52
C ALA A 110 -11.96 12.64 9.43
N GLY A 111 -11.02 13.55 9.71
CA GLY A 111 -9.60 13.29 9.58
C GLY A 111 -9.13 12.11 10.45
N PRO A 112 -8.45 11.12 9.86
CA PRO A 112 -7.98 9.91 10.56
C PRO A 112 -7.02 10.27 11.69
N GLU A 113 -6.29 11.38 11.55
CA GLU A 113 -5.38 11.93 12.57
C GLU A 113 -6.07 12.31 13.89
N ARG A 114 -7.33 12.77 13.86
CA ARG A 114 -8.07 13.10 15.10
C ARG A 114 -8.38 11.82 15.87
N ARG A 115 -8.88 10.80 15.18
CA ARG A 115 -9.15 9.48 15.76
C ARG A 115 -7.87 8.84 16.27
N TYR A 116 -6.80 8.86 15.48
CA TYR A 116 -5.52 8.31 15.87
C TYR A 116 -5.00 8.96 17.16
N ARG A 117 -5.00 10.29 17.24
CA ARG A 117 -4.63 11.02 18.46
C ARG A 117 -5.49 10.64 19.66
N ALA A 118 -6.79 10.44 19.47
CA ALA A 118 -7.69 10.01 20.54
C ALA A 118 -7.41 8.57 21.01
N LEU A 119 -6.99 7.68 20.10
CA LEU A 119 -6.71 6.27 20.40
C LEU A 119 -5.33 6.04 21.00
N THR A 120 -4.30 6.74 20.51
CA THR A 120 -2.90 6.48 20.86
C THR A 120 -2.29 7.56 21.75
N GLY A 121 -2.93 8.73 21.87
CA GLY A 121 -2.34 9.90 22.51
C GLY A 121 -1.19 10.54 21.71
N SER A 122 -0.78 9.94 20.59
CA SER A 122 0.37 10.38 19.79
C SER A 122 -0.06 11.18 18.58
N ARG A 123 0.75 12.17 18.20
CA ARG A 123 0.64 12.86 16.90
C ARG A 123 1.50 12.22 15.81
N VAL A 124 2.39 11.31 16.18
CA VAL A 124 3.31 10.64 15.27
C VAL A 124 2.69 9.32 14.86
N TYR A 125 2.31 9.23 13.59
CA TYR A 125 1.73 8.04 12.95
C TYR A 125 2.56 7.55 11.77
N SER A 126 3.67 8.23 11.45
CA SER A 126 4.60 7.84 10.39
C SER A 126 6.04 8.10 10.79
N ARG A 127 6.98 7.29 10.29
CA ARG A 127 8.42 7.48 10.44
C ARG A 127 9.13 7.27 9.11
N THR A 128 9.95 8.22 8.73
CA THR A 128 10.85 8.10 7.57
C THR A 128 12.13 7.39 7.99
N VAL A 129 12.55 6.40 7.21
CA VAL A 129 13.73 5.58 7.43
C VAL A 129 14.60 5.63 6.18
N THR A 130 15.84 6.09 6.32
CA THR A 130 16.83 6.08 5.22
C THR A 130 18.03 5.21 5.59
N ASP A 131 18.70 4.69 4.57
CA ASP A 131 19.90 3.87 4.73
C ASP A 131 21.06 4.62 5.42
N THR A 132 21.14 5.93 5.16
CA THR A 132 22.18 6.81 5.66
C THR A 132 22.02 7.18 7.14
N THR A 133 20.80 7.30 7.65
CA THR A 133 20.56 7.72 9.04
C THR A 133 20.35 6.54 9.97
N ASP A 134 19.74 5.46 9.48
CA ASP A 134 19.31 4.33 10.29
C ASP A 134 19.40 3.01 9.48
N PRO A 135 20.62 2.53 9.18
CA PRO A 135 20.84 1.39 8.29
C PRO A 135 20.24 0.10 8.82
N ASP A 136 20.20 -0.05 10.14
CA ASP A 136 19.65 -1.23 10.81
C ASP A 136 18.13 -1.32 10.66
N THR A 137 17.43 -0.19 10.80
CA THR A 137 15.98 -0.07 10.59
C THR A 137 15.65 -0.10 9.10
N TRP A 138 16.51 0.46 8.25
CA TRP A 138 16.37 0.38 6.79
C TRP A 138 16.39 -1.07 6.30
N ARG A 139 17.34 -1.89 6.78
CA ARG A 139 17.39 -3.34 6.46
C ARG A 139 16.12 -4.06 6.88
N LEU A 140 15.56 -3.70 8.03
CA LEU A 140 14.30 -4.25 8.53
C LEU A 140 13.13 -3.90 7.59
N CYS A 141 13.07 -2.65 7.11
CA CYS A 141 12.08 -2.22 6.12
C CYS A 141 12.24 -2.98 4.78
N VAL A 142 13.48 -3.24 4.35
CA VAL A 142 13.76 -4.02 3.14
C VAL A 142 13.26 -5.47 3.28
N LEU A 143 13.51 -6.12 4.42
CA LEU A 143 13.01 -7.47 4.69
C LEU A 143 11.49 -7.53 4.72
N ALA A 144 10.85 -6.56 5.39
CA ALA A 144 9.39 -6.47 5.42
C ALA A 144 8.81 -6.26 4.00
N ALA A 145 9.44 -5.41 3.18
CA ALA A 145 9.06 -5.22 1.79
C ALA A 145 9.21 -6.52 0.98
N SER A 146 10.31 -7.25 1.12
CA SER A 146 10.51 -8.51 0.39
C SER A 146 9.50 -9.59 0.78
N VAL A 147 9.14 -9.68 2.06
CA VAL A 147 8.07 -10.58 2.51
C VAL A 147 6.76 -10.17 1.85
N ALA A 148 6.40 -8.89 1.92
CA ALA A 148 5.16 -8.39 1.36
C ALA A 148 5.06 -8.65 -0.15
N GLU A 149 6.15 -8.44 -0.90
CA GLU A 149 6.21 -8.67 -2.34
C GLU A 149 6.09 -10.15 -2.75
N SER A 150 6.29 -11.10 -1.83
CA SER A 150 6.16 -12.53 -2.10
C SER A 150 4.74 -12.92 -2.54
N ARG A 151 4.63 -13.96 -3.38
CA ARG A 151 3.33 -14.52 -3.77
C ARG A 151 2.66 -15.21 -2.57
N ALA A 152 3.43 -15.87 -1.72
CA ALA A 152 2.96 -16.53 -0.50
C ALA A 152 2.28 -15.54 0.45
N PHE A 153 2.86 -14.35 0.65
CA PHE A 153 2.23 -13.29 1.41
C PHE A 153 0.97 -12.76 0.70
N ARG A 154 1.06 -12.40 -0.60
CA ARG A 154 -0.11 -11.84 -1.33
C ARG A 154 -1.31 -12.80 -1.36
N SER A 155 -1.06 -14.10 -1.48
CA SER A 155 -2.10 -15.15 -1.43
C SER A 155 -2.62 -15.48 -0.03
N GLY A 156 -2.02 -14.91 1.03
CA GLY A 156 -2.42 -15.15 2.41
C GLY A 156 -1.94 -16.50 2.97
N LEU A 157 -0.99 -17.16 2.31
CA LEU A 157 -0.34 -18.37 2.84
C LEU A 157 0.61 -18.04 3.98
N VAL A 158 1.23 -16.85 3.93
CA VAL A 158 2.07 -16.27 4.97
C VAL A 158 1.38 -15.03 5.52
N ASP A 159 1.32 -14.90 6.84
CA ASP A 159 0.68 -13.79 7.56
C ASP A 159 -0.77 -13.48 7.09
N PRO A 160 -1.71 -14.44 7.22
CA PRO A 160 -3.09 -14.28 6.77
C PRO A 160 -3.83 -13.12 7.46
N GLU A 161 -3.43 -12.78 8.69
CA GLU A 161 -4.04 -11.69 9.47
C GLU A 161 -3.41 -10.32 9.19
N ARG A 162 -2.40 -10.25 8.31
CA ARG A 162 -1.71 -8.99 7.92
C ARG A 162 -1.07 -8.27 9.12
N CYS A 163 -0.51 -9.02 10.06
CA CYS A 163 0.16 -8.51 11.25
C CYS A 163 1.53 -7.87 10.95
N LEU A 164 2.12 -8.12 9.78
CA LEU A 164 3.44 -7.63 9.36
C LEU A 164 3.59 -6.11 9.55
N GLY A 165 2.54 -5.34 9.23
CA GLY A 165 2.55 -3.88 9.36
C GLY A 165 2.60 -3.43 10.83
N ALA A 166 1.89 -4.13 11.71
CA ALA A 166 1.87 -3.85 13.14
C ALA A 166 3.21 -4.17 13.79
N LEU A 167 3.81 -5.32 13.45
CA LEU A 167 5.14 -5.70 13.92
C LEU A 167 6.20 -4.69 13.46
N LEU A 168 6.16 -4.32 12.17
CA LEU A 168 7.09 -3.35 11.62
C LEU A 168 7.00 -2.02 12.40
N TRP A 169 5.80 -1.49 12.62
CA TRP A 169 5.62 -0.28 13.42
C TRP A 169 6.04 -0.46 14.89
N ALA A 170 5.78 -1.61 15.51
CA ALA A 170 6.21 -1.88 16.87
C ALA A 170 7.74 -1.90 17.03
N ALA A 171 8.48 -2.27 15.98
CA ALA A 171 9.94 -2.26 15.96
C ALA A 171 10.53 -0.88 15.60
N VAL A 172 9.90 -0.14 14.68
CA VAL A 172 10.46 1.11 14.13
C VAL A 172 9.76 2.37 14.66
N GLY A 173 8.70 2.25 15.44
CA GLY A 173 7.95 3.38 15.97
C GLY A 173 8.81 4.33 16.82
N PRO A 174 8.27 5.51 17.19
CA PRO A 174 8.98 6.46 18.04
C PRO A 174 9.33 5.86 19.42
N GLU A 175 8.51 4.92 19.90
CA GLU A 175 8.75 4.12 21.09
C GLU A 175 8.71 2.64 20.68
N PRO A 176 9.87 2.04 20.34
CA PRO A 176 9.96 0.63 19.97
C PRO A 176 9.47 -0.25 21.13
N ARG A 177 8.48 -1.09 20.85
CA ARG A 177 7.93 -2.06 21.82
C ARG A 177 8.62 -3.41 21.73
N ILE A 178 9.26 -3.67 20.59
CA ILE A 178 9.99 -4.91 20.29
C ILE A 178 11.44 -4.52 19.99
N ASP A 179 12.39 -5.37 20.42
CA ASP A 179 13.79 -5.24 20.03
C ASP A 179 13.92 -5.33 18.49
N PRO A 180 14.46 -4.31 17.81
CA PRO A 180 14.67 -4.33 16.36
C PRO A 180 15.47 -5.54 15.86
N ARG A 181 16.36 -6.11 16.69
CA ARG A 181 17.10 -7.34 16.33
C ARG A 181 16.20 -8.56 16.30
N ALA A 182 15.38 -8.75 17.32
CA ALA A 182 14.41 -9.84 17.36
C ALA A 182 13.39 -9.73 16.21
N ALA A 183 12.92 -8.51 15.91
CA ALA A 183 12.05 -8.26 14.78
C ALA A 183 12.72 -8.57 13.43
N ARG A 184 14.00 -8.24 13.28
CA ARG A 184 14.80 -8.59 12.09
C ARG A 184 14.95 -10.09 11.93
N ASP A 185 15.26 -10.82 13.00
CA ASP A 185 15.44 -12.27 12.95
C ASP A 185 14.13 -12.95 12.53
N LEU A 186 13.01 -12.55 13.13
CA LEU A 186 11.67 -13.01 12.73
C LEU A 186 11.36 -12.72 11.26
N LEU A 187 11.65 -11.50 10.78
CA LEU A 187 11.40 -11.12 9.39
C LEU A 187 12.32 -11.84 8.41
N SER A 188 13.56 -12.13 8.81
CA SER A 188 14.49 -12.89 7.97
C SER A 188 14.03 -14.34 7.78
N GLU A 189 13.56 -14.98 8.87
CA GLU A 189 13.00 -16.34 8.82
C GLU A 189 11.70 -16.37 8.01
N LEU A 190 10.84 -15.35 8.17
CA LEU A 190 9.62 -15.21 7.39
C LEU A 190 9.90 -14.99 5.90
N ALA A 191 10.92 -14.20 5.56
CA ALA A 191 11.34 -13.96 4.17
C ALA A 191 11.90 -15.23 3.52
N GLU A 192 12.67 -16.03 4.25
CA GLU A 192 13.16 -17.33 3.79
C GLU A 192 12.00 -18.28 3.49
N ILE A 193 11.05 -18.43 4.43
CA ILE A 193 9.87 -19.29 4.25
C ILE A 193 9.00 -18.82 3.09
N ALA A 194 8.76 -17.51 2.97
CA ALA A 194 7.99 -16.94 1.88
C ALA A 194 8.66 -17.19 0.51
N GLY A 195 9.99 -17.04 0.44
CA GLY A 195 10.78 -17.35 -0.75
C GLY A 195 10.72 -18.83 -1.12
N GLU A 196 10.82 -19.73 -0.14
CA GLU A 196 10.68 -21.17 -0.38
C GLU A 196 9.27 -21.55 -0.85
N LEU A 197 8.23 -21.00 -0.24
CA LEU A 197 6.84 -21.23 -0.66
C LEU A 197 6.57 -20.71 -2.08
N ASP A 198 7.21 -19.61 -2.47
CA ASP A 198 7.11 -19.06 -3.83
C ASP A 198 7.76 -19.98 -4.88
N LEU A 199 8.82 -20.71 -4.50
CA LEU A 199 9.52 -21.68 -5.36
C LEU A 199 8.77 -23.00 -5.50
N VAL A 200 8.28 -23.54 -4.38
CA VAL A 200 7.55 -24.83 -4.35
C VAL A 200 6.17 -24.68 -4.99
N GLY A 201 5.53 -23.51 -4.82
CA GLY A 201 4.14 -23.30 -5.22
C GLY A 201 3.17 -24.13 -4.37
N VAL A 202 1.90 -23.76 -4.37
CA VAL A 202 0.85 -24.68 -3.88
C VAL A 202 0.53 -25.60 -5.06
N PRO A 203 0.62 -26.94 -4.90
CA PRO A 203 0.29 -27.83 -6.00
C PRO A 203 -1.15 -27.59 -6.42
N ALA A 204 -1.34 -27.07 -7.64
CA ALA A 204 -2.62 -27.18 -8.33
C ALA A 204 -2.84 -28.67 -8.58
N ALA A 205 -4.03 -29.19 -8.23
CA ALA A 205 -4.34 -30.60 -8.40
C ALA A 205 -3.92 -31.09 -9.79
N PRO A 206 -3.12 -32.17 -9.90
CA PRO A 206 -2.53 -32.55 -11.17
C PRO A 206 -3.64 -32.97 -12.15
N ALA A 207 -3.77 -32.23 -13.23
CA ALA A 207 -4.53 -32.66 -14.39
C ALA A 207 -3.65 -33.62 -15.20
N GLY A 208 -3.81 -34.93 -14.95
CA GLY A 208 -3.33 -35.99 -15.84
C GLY A 208 -2.13 -36.79 -15.35
N ASP A 209 -2.21 -38.10 -15.58
CA ASP A 209 -1.26 -39.17 -15.22
C ASP A 209 0.19 -38.87 -15.58
N VAL A 210 1.02 -38.64 -14.56
CA VAL A 210 2.49 -38.70 -14.66
C VAL A 210 3.05 -39.24 -13.34
N THR A 211 3.36 -40.53 -13.29
CA THR A 211 3.77 -41.23 -12.05
C THR A 211 5.05 -40.69 -11.40
N TRP A 212 5.98 -40.10 -12.16
CA TRP A 212 7.15 -39.43 -11.59
C TRP A 212 6.86 -38.02 -11.07
N ALA A 213 5.82 -37.35 -11.61
CA ALA A 213 5.36 -36.06 -11.11
C ALA A 213 4.57 -36.22 -9.81
N VAL A 214 3.98 -37.41 -9.56
CA VAL A 214 3.29 -37.70 -8.31
C VAL A 214 4.27 -37.76 -7.14
N GLU A 215 5.44 -38.39 -7.30
CA GLU A 215 6.42 -38.50 -6.21
C GLU A 215 7.03 -37.13 -5.86
N THR A 216 7.42 -36.34 -6.85
CA THR A 216 7.90 -34.96 -6.61
C THR A 216 6.79 -34.05 -6.07
N ALA A 217 5.55 -34.18 -6.56
CA ALA A 217 4.43 -33.39 -6.06
C ALA A 217 4.04 -33.76 -4.62
N VAL A 218 4.19 -35.03 -4.21
CA VAL A 218 3.96 -35.46 -2.82
C VAL A 218 5.05 -34.88 -1.91
N THR A 219 6.33 -34.94 -2.31
CA THR A 219 7.41 -34.34 -1.51
C THR A 219 7.31 -32.81 -1.43
N ASP A 220 6.89 -32.15 -2.51
CA ASP A 220 6.68 -30.70 -2.55
C ASP A 220 5.45 -30.29 -1.71
N ALA A 221 4.39 -31.10 -1.73
CA ALA A 221 3.22 -30.89 -0.87
C ALA A 221 3.58 -31.02 0.62
N ASP A 222 4.30 -32.07 1.02
CA ASP A 222 4.74 -32.26 2.40
C ASP A 222 5.65 -31.12 2.87
N ARG A 223 6.56 -30.66 1.99
CA ARG A 223 7.42 -29.50 2.24
C ARG A 223 6.60 -28.22 2.39
N ALA A 224 5.63 -27.98 1.52
CA ALA A 224 4.75 -26.81 1.60
C ALA A 224 3.92 -26.79 2.89
N VAL A 225 3.42 -27.96 3.33
CA VAL A 225 2.71 -28.11 4.61
C VAL A 225 3.62 -27.79 5.80
N ALA A 226 4.86 -28.32 5.80
CA ALA A 226 5.84 -28.02 6.84
C ALA A 226 6.17 -26.52 6.90
N LEU A 227 6.46 -25.90 5.75
CA LEU A 227 6.74 -24.47 5.63
C LEU A 227 5.56 -23.62 6.11
N ARG A 228 4.33 -23.99 5.75
CA ARG A 228 3.12 -23.31 6.22
C ARG A 228 2.96 -23.40 7.73
N SER A 229 3.13 -24.59 8.31
CA SER A 229 3.05 -24.75 9.77
C SER A 229 4.08 -23.90 10.51
N ARG A 230 5.28 -23.76 9.95
CA ARG A 230 6.34 -22.88 10.49
C ARG A 230 5.97 -21.40 10.33
N ALA A 231 5.42 -21.01 9.19
CA ALA A 231 4.90 -19.66 8.97
C ALA A 231 3.77 -19.32 9.97
N ASP A 232 2.87 -20.26 10.25
CA ASP A 232 1.79 -20.08 11.22
C ASP A 232 2.33 -19.89 12.65
N LEU A 233 3.33 -20.68 13.05
CA LEU A 233 4.02 -20.54 14.34
C LEU A 233 4.72 -19.19 14.47
N LEU A 234 5.39 -18.73 13.40
CA LEU A 234 6.03 -17.41 13.39
C LEU A 234 4.97 -16.30 13.46
N THR A 235 3.90 -16.40 12.69
CA THR A 235 2.78 -15.45 12.70
C THR A 235 2.13 -15.38 14.07
N ALA A 236 1.98 -16.52 14.77
CA ALA A 236 1.49 -16.54 16.14
C ALA A 236 2.42 -15.78 17.11
N ARG A 237 3.74 -15.85 16.90
CA ARG A 237 4.70 -15.01 17.66
C ARG A 237 4.56 -13.54 17.31
N LEU A 238 4.33 -13.18 16.04
CA LEU A 238 4.10 -11.79 15.62
C LEU A 238 2.89 -11.17 16.33
N ARG A 239 1.84 -11.95 16.62
CA ARG A 239 0.65 -11.48 17.36
C ARG A 239 0.91 -11.18 18.83
N CYS A 240 1.87 -11.89 19.42
CA CYS A 240 2.19 -11.80 20.86
C CYS A 240 3.31 -10.80 21.17
N ALA A 241 3.93 -10.22 20.14
CA ALA A 241 5.01 -9.25 20.24
C ALA A 241 4.47 -7.81 20.19
#